data_AF-A0A975NQ22-F1
#
_entry.id   AF-A0A975NQ22-F1
#
_cell.length_a   1.000
_cell.length_b   1.000
_cell.length_c   1.000
_cell.angle_alpha   90.00
_cell.angle_beta   90.00
_cell.angle_gamma   90.00
#
_symmetry.space_group_name_H-M   'P 1'
#
loop_
_entity.id
_entity.type
_entity.pdbx_description
1 polymer ?
#
loop_
_entity_poly.entity_id
_entity_poly.type
_entity_poly.pdbx_seq_one_letter_code
_entity_poly.pdbx_strand_id
1 'polypeptide(L)'
;MREGTFVAKAPASGISWFAVTGIVNGLATLSMFSAVRHGPITLVAPIVAVYPLVTVLLSMIMLKHIVITARIVGGTVLTVAGVALVLAG
;
A
#
# COMPACT_ATOMS: atom_id res chain seq x y z
N MET A 1 15.16 28.23 -20.41
CA MET A 1 14.31 27.03 -20.31
C MET A 1 15.20 25.92 -19.78
N ARG A 2 14.92 25.39 -18.59
CA ARG A 2 15.79 24.40 -17.93
C ARG A 2 15.63 23.07 -18.69
N GLU A 3 16.61 22.74 -19.50
CA GLU A 3 16.73 21.43 -20.15
C GLU A 3 16.95 20.39 -19.04
N GLY A 4 15.85 19.86 -18.53
CA GLY A 4 15.84 18.85 -17.47
C GLY A 4 16.16 17.50 -18.05
N THR A 5 17.36 17.30 -18.60
CA THR A 5 17.90 15.97 -18.90
C THR A 5 18.26 15.28 -17.59
N PHE A 6 17.23 14.91 -16.83
CA PHE A 6 17.28 13.88 -15.81
C PHE A 6 17.39 12.52 -16.51
N VAL A 7 18.42 12.34 -17.34
CA VAL A 7 18.91 11.00 -17.65
C VAL A 7 19.69 10.60 -16.41
N ALA A 8 18.96 10.29 -15.35
CA ALA A 8 19.52 9.61 -14.19
C ALA A 8 20.22 8.38 -14.77
N LYS A 9 21.55 8.34 -14.64
CA LYS A 9 22.37 7.19 -15.01
C LYS A 9 22.07 6.10 -13.98
N ALA A 10 20.83 5.63 -14.00
CA ALA A 10 20.30 4.70 -13.03
C ALA A 10 20.95 3.35 -13.31
N PRO A 11 21.49 2.67 -12.29
CA PRO A 11 22.00 1.32 -12.47
C PRO A 11 20.90 0.44 -13.07
N ALA A 12 21.24 -0.50 -13.96
CA ALA A 12 20.25 -1.35 -14.63
C ALA A 12 19.29 -2.06 -13.64
N SER A 13 19.78 -2.36 -12.44
CA SER A 13 18.98 -2.89 -11.33
C SER A 13 17.97 -1.88 -10.76
N GLY A 14 18.26 -0.59 -10.74
CA GLY A 14 17.32 0.44 -10.29
C GLY A 14 16.17 0.64 -11.27
N ILE A 15 16.44 0.52 -12.57
CA ILE A 15 15.41 0.64 -13.62
C ILE A 15 14.44 -0.55 -13.55
N SER A 16 14.93 -1.77 -13.33
CA SER A 16 14.05 -2.94 -13.18
C SER A 16 13.18 -2.84 -11.93
N TRP A 17 13.72 -2.40 -10.79
CA TRP A 17 12.94 -2.15 -9.58
C TRP A 17 11.88 -1.05 -9.78
N PHE A 18 12.21 0.01 -10.51
CA PHE A 18 11.27 1.06 -10.84
C PHE A 18 10.13 0.55 -11.73
N ALA A 19 10.45 -0.23 -12.77
CA ALA A 19 9.46 -0.84 -13.65
C ALA A 19 8.50 -1.77 -12.88
N VAL A 20 9.04 -2.64 -12.02
CA VAL A 20 8.24 -3.56 -11.21
C VAL A 20 7.31 -2.81 -10.25
N THR A 21 7.83 -1.82 -9.52
CA THR A 21 7.01 -1.03 -8.57
C THR A 21 5.95 -0.19 -9.30
N GLY A 22 6.26 0.34 -10.48
CA GLY A 22 5.30 1.03 -11.35
C GLY A 22 4.17 0.12 -11.84
N ILE A 23 4.51 -1.07 -12.35
CA ILE A 23 3.51 -2.06 -12.80
C ILE A 23 2.60 -2.48 -11.64
N VAL A 24 3.17 -2.79 -10.48
CA VAL A 24 2.41 -3.19 -9.29
C VAL A 24 1.45 -2.08 -8.84
N ASN A 25 1.91 -0.82 -8.79
CA ASN A 25 1.04 0.31 -8.44
C ASN A 25 -0.08 0.54 -9.47
N GLY A 26 0.24 0.43 -10.76
CA GLY A 26 -0.74 0.55 -11.83
C GLY A 26 -1.82 -0.54 -11.73
N LEU A 27 -1.42 -1.80 -11.53
CA LEU A 27 -2.32 -2.92 -11.32
C LEU A 27 -3.19 -2.76 -10.07
N ALA A 28 -2.62 -2.26 -8.97
CA ALA A 28 -3.38 -1.99 -7.74
C ALA A 28 -4.47 -0.94 -7.98
N THR A 29 -4.14 0.14 -8.68
CA THR A 29 -5.09 1.21 -9.04
C THR A 29 -6.20 0.68 -9.95
N LEU A 30 -5.84 -0.07 -11.00
CA LEU A 30 -6.82 -0.69 -11.89
C LEU A 30 -7.74 -1.67 -11.16
N SER A 31 -7.19 -2.45 -10.22
CA SER A 31 -7.97 -3.38 -9.38
C SER A 31 -8.94 -2.64 -8.46
N MET A 32 -8.52 -1.53 -7.86
CA MET A 32 -9.38 -0.67 -7.05
C MET A 32 -10.55 -0.12 -7.88
N PHE A 33 -10.27 0.42 -9.07
CA PHE A 33 -11.32 0.86 -9.98
C PHE A 33 -12.24 -0.29 -10.39
N SER A 34 -11.70 -1.47 -10.67
CA SER A 34 -12.49 -2.66 -10.98
C SER A 34 -13.40 -3.08 -9.82
N ALA A 35 -12.90 -3.07 -8.57
CA ALA A 35 -13.67 -3.40 -7.38
C ALA A 35 -14.83 -2.41 -7.16
N VAL A 36 -14.57 -1.12 -7.33
CA VAL A 36 -15.60 -0.06 -7.29
C VAL A 36 -16.64 -0.23 -8.40
N ARG A 37 -16.26 -0.75 -9.56
CA ARG A 37 -17.18 -0.98 -10.69
C ARG A 37 -18.04 -2.22 -10.53
N HIS A 38 -17.56 -3.25 -9.81
CA HIS A 38 -18.27 -4.52 -9.63
C HIS A 38 -18.98 -4.65 -8.27
N GLY A 39 -18.75 -3.74 -7.32
CA GLY A 39 -19.37 -3.78 -6.01
C GLY A 39 -19.63 -2.39 -5.43
N PRO A 40 -20.47 -2.30 -4.38
CA PRO A 40 -20.73 -1.03 -3.71
C PRO A 40 -19.44 -0.47 -3.08
N ILE A 41 -19.15 0.80 -3.33
CA ILE A 41 -17.98 1.52 -2.81
C ILE A 41 -17.90 1.42 -1.28
N THR A 42 -19.05 1.34 -0.61
CA THR A 42 -19.20 1.16 0.84
C THR A 42 -18.56 -0.14 1.37
N LEU A 43 -18.39 -1.17 0.53
CA LEU A 43 -17.66 -2.39 0.88
C LEU A 43 -16.19 -2.35 0.44
N VAL A 44 -15.86 -1.65 -0.65
CA VAL A 44 -14.49 -1.57 -1.17
C VAL A 44 -13.62 -0.65 -0.31
N ALA A 45 -14.14 0.51 0.08
CA ALA A 45 -13.44 1.48 0.91
C ALA A 45 -12.87 0.89 2.20
N PRO A 46 -13.62 0.10 3.00
CA PRO A 46 -13.04 -0.51 4.18
C PRO A 46 -12.03 -1.61 3.90
N ILE A 47 -12.27 -2.45 2.90
CA ILE A 47 -11.32 -3.50 2.52
C ILE A 47 -9.96 -2.87 2.20
N VAL A 48 -9.97 -1.75 1.47
CA VAL A 48 -8.75 -0.97 1.17
C VAL A 48 -8.17 -0.34 2.44
N ALA A 49 -8.99 0.17 3.35
CA ALA A 49 -8.50 0.81 4.56
C ALA A 49 -7.90 -0.16 5.59
N VAL A 50 -8.10 -1.47 5.42
CA VAL A 50 -7.40 -2.54 6.17
C VAL A 50 -5.99 -2.84 5.60
N TYR A 51 -5.56 -2.20 4.50
CA TYR A 51 -4.20 -2.37 3.95
C TYR A 51 -3.05 -2.24 4.96
N PRO A 52 -3.12 -1.39 6.03
CA PRO A 52 -2.03 -1.29 6.99
C PRO A 52 -1.74 -2.61 7.70
N LEU A 53 -2.74 -3.48 7.93
CA LEU A 53 -2.49 -4.82 8.48
C LEU A 53 -1.66 -5.67 7.53
N VAL A 54 -1.98 -5.64 6.24
CA VAL A 54 -1.26 -6.37 5.20
C VAL A 54 0.18 -5.85 5.10
N THR A 55 0.36 -4.53 5.17
CA THR A 55 1.69 -3.89 5.21
C THR A 55 2.50 -4.34 6.42
N VAL A 56 1.92 -4.37 7.62
CA VAL A 56 2.63 -4.84 8.84
C VAL A 56 2.97 -6.32 8.73
N LEU A 57 2.05 -7.15 8.24
CA LEU A 57 2.29 -8.58 8.03
C LEU A 57 3.43 -8.83 7.03
N LEU A 58 3.42 -8.14 5.88
CA LEU A 58 4.52 -8.20 4.90
C LEU A 58 5.83 -7.70 5.49
N SER A 59 5.78 -6.64 6.31
CA SER A 59 6.95 -6.11 6.99
C SER A 59 7.54 -7.13 7.98
N MET A 60 6.72 -7.88 8.72
CA MET A 60 7.19 -8.98 9.56
C MET A 60 7.87 -10.10 8.77
N ILE A 61 7.33 -10.44 7.59
CA ILE A 61 7.84 -11.53 6.75
C ILE A 61 9.13 -11.12 6.02
N MET A 62 9.17 -9.94 5.39
CA MET A 62 10.32 -9.47 4.63
C MET A 62 11.43 -8.90 5.52
N LEU A 63 11.06 -8.11 6.53
CA LEU A 63 12.00 -7.48 7.46
C LEU A 63 11.96 -8.25 8.77
N LYS A 64 12.49 -9.48 8.75
CA LYS A 64 12.64 -10.39 9.91
C LYS A 64 13.42 -9.78 11.10
N HIS A 65 13.90 -8.54 11.00
CA HIS A 65 14.76 -7.85 11.96
C HIS A 65 14.14 -6.54 12.52
N ILE A 66 12.88 -6.22 12.19
CA ILE A 66 12.17 -5.12 12.84
C ILE A 66 11.59 -5.62 14.16
N VAL A 67 11.95 -4.97 15.26
CA VAL A 67 11.36 -5.21 16.57
C VAL A 67 9.92 -4.68 16.52
N ILE A 68 8.96 -5.59 16.35
CA ILE A 68 7.53 -5.26 16.40
C ILE A 68 7.19 -4.87 17.84
N THR A 69 7.32 -3.60 18.15
CA THR A 69 6.98 -3.06 19.47
C THR A 69 5.46 -3.03 19.64
N ALA A 70 4.97 -3.23 20.86
CA ALA A 70 3.53 -3.17 21.20
C ALA A 70 2.84 -1.88 20.71
N ARG A 71 3.61 -0.79 20.56
CA ARG A 71 3.14 0.50 20.03
C ARG A 71 2.77 0.45 18.54
N ILE A 72 3.50 -0.33 17.74
CA ILE A 72 3.18 -0.53 16.31
C ILE A 72 1.89 -1.35 16.20
N VAL A 73 1.82 -2.46 16.93
CA VAL A 73 0.62 -3.32 16.96
C VAL A 73 -0.60 -2.54 17.43
N GLY A 74 -0.48 -1.77 18.52
CA GLY A 74 -1.54 -0.91 19.03
C GLY A 74 -1.97 0.16 18.02
N GLY A 75 -1.02 0.80 17.34
CA GLY A 75 -1.30 1.75 16.27
C GLY A 75 -2.06 1.10 15.10
N THR A 76 -1.63 -0.08 14.65
CA THR A 76 -2.31 -0.79 13.56
C THR A 76 -3.72 -1.23 13.96
N VAL A 77 -3.90 -1.78 15.16
CA VAL A 77 -5.22 -2.15 15.71
C VAL A 77 -6.11 -0.91 15.81
N LEU A 78 -5.59 0.22 16.28
CA LEU A 78 -6.35 1.47 16.38
C LEU A 78 -6.78 2.00 15.01
N THR A 79 -5.91 1.95 14.00
CA THR A 79 -6.27 2.32 12.62
C THR A 79 -7.38 1.41 12.08
N VAL A 80 -7.25 0.09 12.26
CA VAL A 80 -8.26 -0.88 11.81
C VAL A 80 -9.59 -0.69 12.54
N ALA A 81 -9.55 -0.45 13.85
CA ALA A 81 -10.73 -0.18 14.66
C ALA A 81 -11.42 1.11 14.23
N GLY A 82 -10.67 2.18 13.95
CA GLY A 82 -11.21 3.44 13.42
C GLY A 82 -11.90 3.25 12.07
N VAL A 83 -11.29 2.47 11.17
CA VAL A 83 -11.91 2.09 9.89
C VAL A 83 -13.20 1.31 10.11
N ALA A 84 -13.20 0.31 11.00
CA ALA A 84 -14.38 -0.48 11.30
C ALA A 84 -15.52 0.36 11.91
N LEU A 85 -15.19 1.35 12.74
CA LEU A 85 -16.16 2.28 13.31
C LEU A 85 -16.85 3.13 12.23
N VAL A 86 -16.08 3.62 11.24
CA VAL A 86 -16.61 4.38 10.09
C VAL A 86 -17.57 3.53 9.24
N LEU A 87 -17.49 2.20 9.29
CA LEU A 87 -18.41 1.30 8.60
C LEU A 87 -19.67 0.94 9.38
N ALA A 88 -19.57 0.98 10.71
CA ALA A 88 -20.66 0.62 11.60
C ALA A 88 -21.62 1.79 11.84
N GLY A 89 -21.20 3.02 11.52
CA GLY A 89 -22.04 4.23 11.51
C GLY A 89 -22.47 4.60 10.10
#